data_AF-A0A0S8ENN2-F1
#
_entry.id   AF-A0A0S8ENN2-F1
#
_cell.length_a   1.000
_cell.length_b   1.000
_cell.length_c   1.000
_cell.angle_alpha   90.00
_cell.angle_beta   90.00
_cell.angle_gamma   90.00
#
_symmetry.space_group_name_H-M   'P 1'
#
loop_
_entity.id
_entity.type
_entity.pdbx_description
1 polymer ?
#
loop_
_entity_poly.entity_id
_entity_poly.type
_entity_poly.pdbx_seq_one_letter_code
_entity_poly.pdbx_strand_id
1 'polypeptide(L)'
;MTNSTFSLHEQHEALKRLIEKFELEMHLVEVNPGPRQELERSLLQKQHNAELERHLRRLHVADLADLIEVLSGDHRQLVWNHIATARRGEVMLELGDAVLESVVKSMSKDDIVAALSELDPDDLTYLSDAVPDEAFHAALQTLTSEERTWVHA
;
A
#
# COMPACT_ATOMS: atom_id res chain seq x y z
N MET A 1 -14.16 6.35 16.12
CA MET A 1 -13.12 7.31 16.57
C MET A 1 -12.10 6.55 17.41
N THR A 2 -11.15 5.89 16.77
CA THR A 2 -10.03 5.25 17.47
C THR A 2 -8.82 6.16 17.33
N ASN A 3 -8.41 6.72 18.46
CA ASN A 3 -7.21 7.56 18.63
C ASN A 3 -5.96 6.87 18.06
N SER A 4 -5.31 7.48 17.07
CA SER A 4 -3.87 7.31 16.88
C SER A 4 -3.17 8.15 17.94
N THR A 5 -2.91 7.56 19.12
CA THR A 5 -2.20 8.16 20.26
C THR A 5 -0.68 8.35 20.02
N PHE A 6 -0.19 8.09 18.81
CA PHE A 6 1.23 8.16 18.46
C PHE A 6 1.46 9.23 17.38
N SER A 7 2.48 10.06 17.59
CA SER A 7 2.95 11.03 16.60
C SER A 7 3.43 10.32 15.32
N LEU A 8 3.34 10.97 14.16
CA LEU A 8 3.90 10.47 12.89
C LEU A 8 5.35 9.99 13.03
N HIS A 9 6.16 10.72 13.80
CA HIS A 9 7.54 10.32 14.06
C HIS A 9 7.61 8.96 14.81
N GLU A 10 6.75 8.75 15.79
CA GLU A 10 6.69 7.50 16.54
C GLU A 10 6.21 6.34 15.67
N GLN A 11 5.24 6.58 14.77
CA GLN A 11 4.77 5.58 13.81
C GLN A 11 5.88 5.18 12.83
N HIS A 12 6.58 6.16 12.27
CA HIS A 12 7.69 5.92 11.36
C HIS A 12 8.85 5.16 12.03
N GLU A 13 9.24 5.55 13.25
CA GLU A 13 10.29 4.85 14.01
C GLU A 13 9.85 3.46 14.50
N ALA A 14 8.55 3.24 14.72
CA ALA A 14 8.03 1.91 15.02
C ALA A 14 8.07 1.00 13.78
N LEU A 15 7.69 1.53 12.61
CA LEU A 15 7.76 0.80 11.35
C LEU A 15 9.21 0.45 10.98
N LYS A 16 10.15 1.40 11.07
CA LYS A 16 11.56 1.14 10.81
C LYS A 16 12.09 0.01 11.66
N ARG A 17 11.85 0.06 12.99
CA ARG A 17 12.27 -1.00 13.91
C ARG A 17 11.65 -2.35 13.57
N LEU A 18 10.42 -2.36 13.07
CA LEU A 18 9.77 -3.58 12.62
C LEU A 18 10.46 -4.17 11.38
N ILE A 19 10.76 -3.33 10.38
CA ILE A 19 11.44 -3.74 9.15
C ILE A 19 12.87 -4.22 9.45
N GLU A 20 13.64 -3.45 10.24
CA GLU A 20 15.00 -3.84 10.65
C GLU A 20 15.01 -5.19 11.39
N LYS A 21 14.02 -5.43 12.24
CA LYS A 21 13.85 -6.74 12.89
C LYS A 21 13.63 -7.86 11.87
N PHE A 22 12.80 -7.64 10.86
CA PHE A 22 12.54 -8.64 9.82
C PHE A 22 13.79 -8.96 9.01
N GLU A 23 14.54 -7.94 8.62
CA GLU A 23 15.82 -8.09 7.91
C GLU A 23 16.82 -8.92 8.72
N LEU A 24 16.92 -8.66 10.03
CA LEU A 24 17.77 -9.44 10.93
C LEU A 24 17.32 -10.90 11.04
N GLU A 25 16.01 -11.14 11.21
CA GLU A 25 15.48 -12.50 11.28
C GLU A 25 15.71 -13.28 9.98
N MET A 26 15.53 -12.64 8.82
CA MET A 26 15.82 -13.23 7.51
C MET A 26 17.31 -13.53 7.34
N HIS A 27 18.17 -12.61 7.76
CA HIS A 27 19.62 -12.79 7.72
C HIS A 27 20.06 -13.98 8.59
N LEU A 28 19.47 -14.17 9.77
CA LEU A 28 19.78 -15.31 10.64
C LEU A 28 19.45 -16.66 10.00
N VAL A 29 18.35 -16.74 9.24
CA VAL A 29 17.99 -17.95 8.47
C VAL A 29 18.98 -18.16 7.32
N GLU A 30 19.41 -17.09 6.65
CA GLU A 30 20.39 -17.13 5.56
C GLU A 30 21.75 -17.67 5.98
N VAL A 31 22.26 -17.19 7.12
CA VAL A 31 23.59 -17.58 7.61
C VAL A 31 23.61 -18.94 8.30
N ASN A 32 22.46 -19.58 8.51
CA ASN A 32 22.34 -20.91 9.09
C ASN A 32 21.84 -21.94 8.05
N PRO A 33 22.73 -22.45 7.16
CA PRO A 33 22.32 -23.38 6.12
C PRO A 33 21.89 -24.72 6.70
N GLY A 34 20.78 -25.25 6.20
CA GLY A 34 20.24 -26.53 6.63
C GLY A 34 19.18 -27.08 5.68
N PRO A 35 18.82 -28.37 5.80
CA PRO A 35 17.85 -29.01 4.90
C PRO A 35 16.44 -28.40 4.97
N ARG A 36 16.14 -27.57 5.98
CA ARG A 36 14.86 -26.88 6.15
C ARG A 36 14.92 -25.38 5.87
N GLN A 37 16.07 -24.84 5.48
CA GLN A 37 16.30 -23.39 5.35
C GLN A 37 15.27 -22.73 4.43
N GLU A 38 14.96 -23.32 3.29
CA GLU A 38 13.97 -22.77 2.35
C GLU A 38 12.56 -22.71 2.95
N LEU A 39 12.17 -23.75 3.69
CA LEU A 39 10.89 -23.78 4.39
C LEU A 39 10.85 -22.71 5.48
N GLU A 40 11.89 -22.64 6.31
CA GLU A 40 12.02 -21.64 7.39
C GLU A 40 11.96 -20.22 6.82
N ARG A 41 12.69 -19.93 5.75
CA ARG A 41 12.63 -18.66 5.01
C ARG A 41 11.21 -18.35 4.55
N SER A 42 10.55 -19.29 3.87
CA SER A 42 9.21 -19.06 3.34
C SER A 42 8.16 -18.81 4.42
N LEU A 43 8.27 -19.48 5.57
CA LEU A 43 7.37 -19.30 6.71
C LEU A 43 7.61 -17.97 7.40
N LEU A 44 8.89 -17.61 7.58
CA LEU A 44 9.29 -16.35 8.18
C LEU A 44 8.84 -15.16 7.33
N GLN A 45 9.05 -15.21 6.01
CA GLN A 45 8.57 -14.17 5.10
C GLN A 45 7.05 -13.99 5.17
N LYS A 46 6.29 -15.10 5.20
CA LYS A 46 4.82 -15.04 5.36
C LYS A 46 4.41 -14.41 6.68
N GLN A 47 5.13 -14.73 7.76
CA GLN A 47 4.90 -14.12 9.07
C GLN A 47 5.17 -12.60 9.03
N HIS A 48 6.30 -12.18 8.45
CA HIS A 48 6.67 -10.77 8.31
C HIS A 48 5.63 -9.99 7.52
N ASN A 49 5.20 -10.51 6.36
CA ASN A 49 4.17 -9.87 5.54
C ASN A 49 2.86 -9.73 6.33
N ALA A 50 2.40 -10.80 6.99
CA ALA A 50 1.16 -10.76 7.77
C ALA A 50 1.23 -9.79 8.96
N GLU A 51 2.40 -9.64 9.58
CA GLU A 51 2.62 -8.69 10.66
C GLU A 51 2.66 -7.25 10.16
N LEU A 52 3.36 -6.98 9.05
CA LEU A 52 3.39 -5.66 8.40
C LEU A 52 1.99 -5.23 7.97
N GLU A 53 1.26 -6.07 7.24
CA GLU A 53 -0.10 -5.75 6.82
C GLU A 53 -1.02 -5.51 8.03
N ARG A 54 -0.88 -6.29 9.11
CA ARG A 54 -1.67 -6.08 10.33
C ARG A 54 -1.37 -4.74 10.98
N HIS A 55 -0.12 -4.29 10.93
CA HIS A 55 0.27 -2.97 11.41
C HIS A 55 -0.38 -1.88 10.54
N LEU A 56 -0.21 -1.95 9.22
CA LEU A 56 -0.73 -0.95 8.27
C LEU A 56 -2.26 -0.88 8.24
N ARG A 57 -2.96 -2.01 8.39
CA ARG A 57 -4.44 -2.06 8.44
C ARG A 57 -5.05 -1.28 9.60
N ARG A 58 -4.27 -0.97 10.64
CA ARG A 58 -4.74 -0.22 11.82
C ARG A 58 -4.56 1.29 11.69
N LEU A 59 -3.73 1.73 10.74
CA LEU A 59 -3.46 3.14 10.48
C LEU A 59 -4.60 3.76 9.68
N HIS A 60 -4.91 5.02 9.97
CA HIS A 60 -5.85 5.80 9.14
C HIS A 60 -5.27 6.05 7.75
N VAL A 61 -6.08 6.43 6.77
CA VAL A 61 -5.62 6.74 5.41
C VAL A 61 -4.60 7.88 5.42
N ALA A 62 -4.93 9.00 6.06
CA ALA A 62 -4.00 10.11 6.26
C ALA A 62 -2.68 9.69 6.94
N ASP A 63 -2.75 8.86 8.00
CA ASP A 63 -1.54 8.33 8.66
C ASP A 63 -0.68 7.47 7.70
N LEU A 64 -1.32 6.68 6.81
CA LEU A 64 -0.60 5.91 5.79
C LEU A 64 0.05 6.80 4.74
N ALA A 65 -0.64 7.87 4.30
CA ALA A 65 -0.11 8.82 3.35
C ALA A 65 1.11 9.55 3.94
N ASP A 66 0.97 10.11 5.15
CA ASP A 66 2.06 10.74 5.88
C ASP A 66 3.27 9.79 6.04
N LEU A 67 3.01 8.52 6.36
CA LEU A 67 4.04 7.50 6.47
C LEU A 67 4.75 7.26 5.13
N ILE A 68 4.01 7.12 4.03
CA ILE A 68 4.56 6.93 2.68
C ILE A 68 5.40 8.15 2.25
N GLU A 69 5.01 9.37 2.62
CA GLU A 69 5.76 10.59 2.30
C GLU A 69 7.14 10.62 2.95
N VAL A 70 7.22 10.24 4.23
CA VAL A 70 8.49 10.29 4.99
C VAL A 70 9.42 9.11 4.70
N LEU A 71 8.88 8.01 4.17
CA LEU A 71 9.66 6.83 3.80
C LEU A 71 10.47 7.05 2.51
N SER A 72 11.69 6.52 2.50
CA SER A 72 12.60 6.55 1.35
C SER A 72 12.55 5.26 0.54
N GLY A 73 12.63 5.38 -0.79
CA GLY A 73 12.99 4.29 -1.72
C GLY A 73 12.35 2.94 -1.41
N ASP A 74 13.19 1.97 -1.09
CA ASP A 74 12.81 0.57 -0.86
C ASP A 74 11.78 0.40 0.26
N HIS A 75 11.88 1.16 1.35
CA HIS A 75 10.88 1.08 2.43
C HIS A 75 9.52 1.63 1.99
N ARG A 76 9.49 2.71 1.19
CA ARG A 76 8.24 3.25 0.63
C ARG A 76 7.58 2.20 -0.25
N GLN A 77 8.35 1.59 -1.16
CA GLN A 77 7.84 0.57 -2.07
C GLN A 77 7.38 -0.67 -1.31
N LEU A 78 8.15 -1.12 -0.31
CA LEU A 78 7.77 -2.24 0.55
C LEU A 78 6.43 -1.98 1.24
N VAL A 79 6.26 -0.82 1.87
CA VAL A 79 5.01 -0.47 2.57
C VAL A 79 3.86 -0.33 1.58
N TRP A 80 4.05 0.39 0.47
CA TRP A 80 3.06 0.54 -0.59
C TRP A 80 2.51 -0.80 -1.07
N ASN A 81 3.40 -1.76 -1.31
CA ASN A 81 3.03 -3.10 -1.77
C ASN A 81 2.20 -3.88 -0.73
N HIS A 82 2.29 -3.54 0.55
CA HIS A 82 1.52 -4.17 1.64
C HIS A 82 0.27 -3.37 2.05
N ILE A 83 0.04 -2.18 1.47
CA ILE A 83 -1.26 -1.49 1.58
C ILE A 83 -2.27 -2.25 0.72
N ALA A 84 -3.41 -2.61 1.32
CA ALA A 84 -4.50 -3.30 0.63
C ALA A 84 -4.99 -2.46 -0.55
N THR A 85 -5.22 -3.10 -1.71
CA THR A 85 -5.64 -2.42 -2.94
C THR A 85 -6.87 -1.52 -2.74
N ALA A 86 -7.86 -2.00 -1.98
CA ALA A 86 -9.08 -1.25 -1.62
C ALA A 86 -8.82 0.09 -0.89
N ARG A 87 -7.62 0.30 -0.35
CA ARG A 87 -7.22 1.53 0.34
C ARG A 87 -6.25 2.38 -0.47
N ARG A 88 -5.70 1.85 -1.56
CA ARG A 88 -4.64 2.53 -2.32
C ARG A 88 -5.17 3.80 -2.99
N GLY A 89 -6.38 3.77 -3.54
CA GLY A 89 -7.02 4.96 -4.13
C GLY A 89 -7.15 6.09 -3.10
N GLU A 90 -7.73 5.80 -1.93
CA GLU A 90 -7.88 6.80 -0.86
C GLU A 90 -6.52 7.33 -0.39
N VAL A 91 -5.51 6.47 -0.25
CA VAL A 91 -4.15 6.91 0.11
C VAL A 91 -3.57 7.80 -0.98
N MET A 92 -3.77 7.50 -2.26
CA MET A 92 -3.27 8.32 -3.38
C MET A 92 -3.79 9.76 -3.35
N LEU A 93 -5.05 9.96 -2.95
CA LEU A 93 -5.66 11.30 -2.84
C LEU A 93 -5.00 12.17 -1.78
N GLU A 94 -4.40 11.55 -0.77
CA GLU A 94 -3.76 12.25 0.36
C GLU A 94 -2.25 12.47 0.13
N LEU A 95 -1.66 11.90 -0.94
CA LEU A 95 -0.23 12.05 -1.24
C LEU A 95 0.05 13.34 -2.01
N GLY A 96 1.17 14.00 -1.69
CA GLY A 96 1.70 15.07 -2.51
C GLY A 96 2.21 14.59 -3.88
N ASP A 97 2.08 15.44 -4.90
CA ASP A 97 2.32 15.15 -6.32
C ASP A 97 3.60 14.35 -6.60
N ALA A 98 4.73 14.72 -5.99
CA ALA A 98 6.01 14.06 -6.23
C ALA A 98 6.04 12.61 -5.69
N VAL A 99 5.36 12.36 -4.57
CA VAL A 99 5.27 11.04 -3.97
C VAL A 99 4.23 10.20 -4.72
N LEU A 100 3.11 10.81 -5.10
CA LEU A 100 2.08 10.20 -5.94
C LEU A 100 2.67 9.72 -7.28
N GLU A 101 3.40 10.58 -7.99
CA GLU A 101 4.08 10.24 -9.24
C GLU A 101 5.06 9.06 -9.03
N SER A 102 5.79 9.06 -7.91
CA SER A 102 6.72 7.99 -7.57
C SER A 102 6.01 6.65 -7.34
N VAL A 103 4.87 6.62 -6.64
CA VAL A 103 4.14 5.36 -6.40
C VAL A 103 3.47 4.87 -7.68
N VAL A 104 2.85 5.76 -8.46
CA VAL A 104 2.22 5.42 -9.75
C VAL A 104 3.23 4.82 -10.73
N LYS A 105 4.43 5.38 -10.83
CA LYS A 105 5.51 4.84 -11.69
C LYS A 105 5.95 3.42 -11.32
N SER A 106 5.73 3.01 -10.07
CA SER A 106 6.10 1.67 -9.59
C SER A 106 4.99 0.63 -9.76
N MET A 107 3.78 1.04 -10.17
CA MET A 107 2.62 0.18 -10.27
C MET A 107 2.42 -0.35 -11.69
N SER A 108 1.83 -1.54 -11.79
CA SER A 108 1.29 -1.99 -13.07
C SER A 108 0.01 -1.23 -13.40
N LYS A 109 -0.35 -1.19 -14.70
CA LYS A 109 -1.62 -0.58 -15.12
C LYS A 109 -2.82 -1.21 -14.41
N ASP A 110 -2.83 -2.53 -14.27
CA ASP A 110 -3.94 -3.25 -13.63
C ASP A 110 -4.05 -2.91 -12.14
N ASP A 111 -2.92 -2.73 -11.45
CA ASP A 111 -2.92 -2.27 -10.06
C ASP A 111 -3.46 -0.85 -9.91
N ILE A 112 -3.13 0.05 -10.85
CA ILE A 112 -3.67 1.41 -10.87
C ILE A 112 -5.18 1.36 -11.08
N VAL A 113 -5.65 0.61 -12.09
CA VAL A 113 -7.09 0.44 -12.34
C VAL A 113 -7.81 -0.12 -11.11
N ALA A 114 -7.24 -1.12 -10.44
CA ALA A 114 -7.84 -1.71 -9.25
C ALA A 114 -7.88 -0.73 -8.08
N ALA A 115 -6.84 0.10 -7.89
CA ALA A 115 -6.84 1.13 -6.85
C ALA A 115 -7.85 2.26 -7.12
N LEU A 116 -7.97 2.67 -8.39
CA LEU A 116 -8.89 3.72 -8.82
C LEU A 116 -10.35 3.26 -8.80
N SER A 117 -10.65 2.00 -9.13
CA SER A 117 -12.02 1.46 -9.13
C SER A 117 -12.68 1.44 -7.74
N GLU A 118 -11.92 1.70 -6.68
CA GLU A 118 -12.41 1.73 -5.29
C GLU A 118 -12.80 3.15 -4.86
N LEU A 119 -12.53 4.15 -5.70
CA LEU A 119 -12.87 5.55 -5.47
C LEU A 119 -14.21 5.92 -6.10
N ASP A 120 -14.85 6.95 -5.54
CA ASP A 120 -16.01 7.57 -6.15
C ASP A 120 -15.60 8.34 -7.43
N PRO A 121 -16.51 8.50 -8.41
CA PRO A 121 -16.21 9.21 -9.66
C PRO A 121 -15.70 10.64 -9.48
N ASP A 122 -16.17 11.34 -8.44
CA ASP A 122 -15.73 12.70 -8.13
C ASP A 122 -14.28 12.71 -7.63
N ASP A 123 -13.90 11.73 -6.80
CA ASP A 123 -12.55 11.61 -6.25
C ASP A 123 -11.53 11.24 -7.32
N LEU A 124 -11.92 10.41 -8.29
CA LEU A 124 -11.07 10.07 -9.43
C LEU A 124 -10.54 11.30 -10.16
N THR A 125 -11.35 12.36 -10.27
CA THR A 125 -10.96 13.58 -11.00
C THR A 125 -9.72 14.26 -10.41
N TYR A 126 -9.46 14.11 -9.11
CA TYR A 126 -8.25 14.65 -8.48
C TYR A 126 -6.98 13.91 -8.89
N LEU A 127 -7.10 12.68 -9.37
CA LEU A 127 -5.97 11.84 -9.77
C LEU A 127 -5.73 11.85 -11.28
N SER A 128 -6.58 12.50 -12.09
CA SER A 128 -6.57 12.41 -13.56
C SER A 128 -5.20 12.70 -14.17
N ASP A 129 -4.52 13.72 -13.65
CA ASP A 129 -3.25 14.21 -14.20
C ASP A 129 -2.06 13.38 -13.70
N ALA A 130 -2.25 12.60 -12.63
CA ALA A 130 -1.21 11.81 -11.98
C ALA A 130 -1.18 10.34 -12.44
N VAL A 131 -2.23 9.85 -13.10
CA VAL A 131 -2.34 8.47 -13.58
C VAL A 131 -2.36 8.39 -15.10
N PRO A 132 -2.01 7.25 -15.72
CA PRO A 132 -2.17 7.07 -17.16
C PRO A 132 -3.64 7.17 -17.60
N ASP A 133 -3.92 7.90 -18.68
CA ASP A 133 -5.25 8.08 -19.26
C ASP A 133 -6.00 6.75 -19.44
N GLU A 134 -5.31 5.71 -19.92
CA GLU A 134 -5.95 4.42 -20.16
C GLU A 134 -6.32 3.67 -18.87
N ALA A 135 -5.66 3.97 -17.74
CA ALA A 135 -6.01 3.42 -16.44
C ALA A 135 -7.22 4.17 -15.85
N PHE A 136 -7.20 5.51 -15.95
CA PHE A 136 -8.30 6.37 -15.53
C PHE A 136 -9.62 6.00 -16.24
N HIS A 137 -9.59 5.89 -17.56
CA HIS A 137 -10.78 5.52 -18.34
C HIS A 137 -11.27 4.11 -18.06
N ALA A 138 -10.37 3.16 -17.80
CA ALA A 138 -10.75 1.79 -17.45
C ALA A 138 -11.46 1.74 -16.08
N ALA A 139 -10.98 2.49 -15.09
CA ALA A 139 -11.62 2.58 -13.77
C ALA A 139 -13.05 3.15 -13.87
N LEU A 140 -13.26 4.22 -14.63
CA LEU A 140 -14.60 4.80 -14.88
C LEU A 140 -15.57 3.80 -15.53
N GLN A 141 -15.09 2.95 -16.45
CA GLN A 141 -15.92 1.92 -17.07
C GLN A 141 -16.36 0.84 -16.08
N THR A 142 -15.50 0.47 -15.14
CA THR A 142 -15.82 -0.47 -14.07
C THR A 142 -16.94 0.08 -13.18
N LEU A 143 -16.77 1.30 -12.67
CA LEU A 143 -17.76 1.97 -11.80
C LEU A 143 -19.13 2.10 -12.48
N THR A 144 -19.17 2.58 -13.72
CA THR A 144 -20.45 2.73 -14.46
C THR A 144 -21.14 1.40 -14.75
N SER A 145 -20.40 0.29 -14.82
CA SER A 145 -20.97 -1.05 -15.01
C SER A 145 -21.59 -1.58 -13.71
N GLU A 146 -20.96 -1.29 -12.57
CA GLU A 146 -21.46 -1.66 -11.24
C GLU A 146 -22.71 -0.85 -10.85
N GLU A 147 -22.70 0.46 -11.06
CA GLU A 147 -23.87 1.34 -10.84
C GLU A 147 -25.09 0.88 -11.65
N ARG A 148 -24.89 0.50 -12.92
CA ARG A 148 -25.96 -0.01 -13.78
C ARG A 148 -26.54 -1.34 -13.30
N THR A 149 -25.74 -2.16 -12.63
CA THR A 149 -26.20 -3.44 -12.09
C THR A 149 -27.11 -3.24 -10.87
N TRP A 150 -26.84 -2.22 -10.05
CA TRP A 150 -27.62 -1.92 -8.85
C TRP A 150 -29.00 -1.32 -9.15
N VAL A 151 -29.12 -0.49 -10.20
CA VAL A 151 -30.40 0.16 -10.58
C VAL A 151 -31.43 -0.81 -11.19
N HIS A 152 -31.03 -2.05 -11.51
CA HIS A 152 -31.89 -3.07 -12.11
C HIS A 152 -32.20 -4.28 -11.20
N ALA A 153 -31.84 -4.23 -9.91
CA ALA A 153 -32.14 -5.25 -8.89
C ALA A 153 -33.25 -4.80 -7.93
#